data_AF-A0ABD1KK37-F1
#
_entry.id   AF-A0ABD1KK37-F1
#
_cell.length_a   1.000
_cell.length_b   1.000
_cell.length_c   1.000
_cell.angle_alpha   90.00
_cell.angle_beta   90.00
_cell.angle_gamma   90.00
#
_symmetry.space_group_name_H-M   'P 1'
#
loop_
_entity.id
_entity.type
_entity.pdbx_description
1 polymer ?
#
loop_
_entity_poly.entity_id
_entity_poly.type
_entity_poly.pdbx_seq_one_letter_code
_entity_poly.pdbx_strand_id
1 'polypeptide(L)'
;MPRGHVVPSDICCPSVIGLHPASPSVIGLHPTGSLSGAGSPGDMPPCKQEPPPSVPDHLSTEEWNYRILVVLAEFLGSPGVDSLSVRDELRRWKGRVGGEAGESPDWLHQYQQQVEKAVRLHFPSPPPECSPQQQPELDTYLGRVKKVVQGELLRLAPVLKEAGLLGTLIDRYHVHTMSQLEQLLQSNLYMDQIFTLLRWTLKTYLSTVLGHPDVSADVFAVMDMMLLADWLKKAKTKALQSAQEYVGGCLKRMLEREEEEEEEAGSCDQSDEEAFIRLHLDITQCLTGIVRKAGVISPSFRKETQMMCLFQLHTFLHRFTAREKKRMTGGKGEGEERIPHLFRTINTCIELRLLAMQLASEAQTDGAATVGLLEELETQARHKLLDTAAHNLEVSLQMYFKRKNTHMGKMLSDLKLLLKKLPKECRAHTVVMDALYGQVVSLYLKQLLLSNHRHLQRSWGHIGQQIEGDAEELHKVFSQQNKDLQKRSMLLLKVADVLSLTDEDALKLTCSVLLSDFPQVSREQVKKLLRWRGDLSQRQVKAVLDTTSDMYDVFQQSPRRRPLTLWWCWACI
;
A
#
# COMPACT_ATOMS: atom_id res chain seq x y z
N MET A 1 34.82 -3.81 8.78
CA MET A 1 35.74 -2.84 8.13
C MET A 1 36.73 -3.64 7.30
N PRO A 2 37.13 -3.21 6.10
CA PRO A 2 36.55 -2.13 5.26
C PRO A 2 35.26 -2.63 4.55
N ARG A 3 34.23 -1.85 4.19
CA ARG A 3 34.12 -0.53 3.53
C ARG A 3 34.53 -0.51 2.05
N GLY A 4 33.59 -0.93 1.20
CA GLY A 4 33.47 -0.49 -0.20
C GLY A 4 32.05 0.06 -0.41
N HIS A 5 31.91 1.37 -0.62
CA HIS A 5 30.63 1.97 -1.01
C HIS A 5 30.47 1.86 -2.54
N VAL A 6 29.31 1.39 -2.99
CA VAL A 6 28.89 1.53 -4.39
C VAL A 6 27.48 2.13 -4.37
N VAL A 7 27.33 3.29 -5.01
CA VAL A 7 26.06 3.98 -5.24
C VAL A 7 25.69 3.77 -6.71
N PRO A 8 24.45 3.37 -7.04
CA PRO A 8 23.90 3.54 -8.38
C PRO A 8 23.24 4.93 -8.49
N SER A 9 23.75 5.73 -9.41
CA SER A 9 23.20 7.04 -9.80
C SER A 9 22.00 6.91 -10.74
N ASP A 10 21.24 8.01 -10.86
CA ASP A 10 20.14 8.18 -11.81
C ASP A 10 20.50 7.81 -13.26
N ILE A 11 19.57 7.19 -13.98
CA ILE A 11 19.57 7.14 -15.46
C ILE A 11 18.16 7.45 -15.98
N CYS A 12 18.09 8.46 -16.86
CA CYS A 12 16.87 8.98 -17.47
C CYS A 12 16.31 8.12 -18.62
N CYS A 13 15.09 8.47 -19.04
CA CYS A 13 14.41 7.98 -20.23
C CYS A 13 15.24 8.10 -21.53
N PRO A 14 15.06 7.20 -22.51
CA PRO A 14 15.45 7.46 -23.89
C PRO A 14 14.39 8.29 -24.62
N SER A 15 14.82 9.39 -25.25
CA SER A 15 14.05 10.08 -26.31
C SER A 15 14.68 9.78 -27.66
N VAL A 16 13.87 9.59 -28.71
CA VAL A 16 14.36 9.40 -30.08
C VAL A 16 13.86 10.54 -30.97
N ILE A 17 14.84 11.23 -31.55
CA ILE A 17 14.74 12.27 -32.60
C ILE A 17 14.49 11.54 -33.94
N GLY A 18 13.78 12.03 -34.95
CA GLY A 18 13.13 13.31 -35.24
C GLY A 18 13.03 13.42 -36.78
N LEU A 19 12.61 14.57 -37.35
CA LEU A 19 13.03 15.06 -38.69
C LEU A 19 12.34 16.40 -39.07
N HIS A 20 13.16 17.40 -39.39
CA HIS A 20 12.81 18.61 -40.17
C HIS A 20 13.03 18.30 -41.66
N PRO A 21 12.40 19.01 -42.65
CA PRO A 21 12.86 20.36 -43.07
C PRO A 21 11.69 21.29 -43.56
N ALA A 22 11.69 22.61 -43.38
CA ALA A 22 12.42 23.71 -44.07
C ALA A 22 11.43 24.65 -44.80
N SER A 23 11.72 25.96 -44.81
CA SER A 23 11.00 26.98 -45.57
C SER A 23 11.43 27.02 -47.04
N PRO A 24 10.68 27.73 -47.90
CA PRO A 24 11.33 28.77 -48.69
C PRO A 24 10.56 30.10 -48.74
N SER A 25 11.23 31.14 -49.25
CA SER A 25 10.74 32.52 -49.43
C SER A 25 10.63 32.90 -50.92
N VAL A 26 10.29 34.17 -51.22
CA VAL A 26 10.24 34.83 -52.56
C VAL A 26 9.03 34.32 -53.42
N ILE A 27 8.24 35.04 -54.24
CA ILE A 27 8.30 36.28 -55.08
C ILE A 27 6.90 36.97 -55.01
N GLY A 28 6.65 38.27 -55.25
CA GLY A 28 7.54 39.41 -55.57
C GLY A 28 7.20 40.17 -56.89
N LEU A 29 6.00 40.75 -57.07
CA LEU A 29 5.60 41.48 -58.30
C LEU A 29 4.84 42.80 -58.07
N HIS A 30 5.30 43.88 -58.73
CA HIS A 30 4.55 45.10 -59.10
C HIS A 30 3.99 44.96 -60.54
N PRO A 31 3.00 45.76 -60.96
CA PRO A 31 3.26 46.96 -61.79
C PRO A 31 2.49 48.22 -61.31
N THR A 32 3.10 49.41 -61.15
CA THR A 32 3.42 50.46 -62.15
C THR A 32 2.24 51.07 -62.93
N GLY A 33 2.03 52.38 -62.78
CA GLY A 33 1.13 53.21 -63.58
C GLY A 33 1.24 54.70 -63.20
N SER A 34 2.13 55.44 -63.87
CA SER A 34 2.51 56.82 -63.55
C SER A 34 1.72 57.90 -64.31
N LEU A 35 1.89 59.15 -63.83
CA LEU A 35 1.80 60.48 -64.47
C LEU A 35 0.87 61.40 -63.65
N SER A 36 1.12 62.68 -63.38
CA SER A 36 2.25 63.61 -63.47
C SER A 36 1.67 65.00 -63.16
N GLY A 37 2.32 65.84 -62.36
CA GLY A 37 1.84 67.22 -62.14
C GLY A 37 2.59 67.93 -61.02
N ALA A 38 3.22 69.06 -61.34
CA ALA A 38 4.09 69.81 -60.41
C ALA A 38 3.37 71.02 -59.78
N GLY A 39 3.81 71.43 -58.60
CA GLY A 39 3.40 72.68 -57.95
C GLY A 39 3.73 72.72 -56.46
N SER A 40 4.63 73.62 -56.05
CA SER A 40 4.92 73.93 -54.64
C SER A 40 4.16 75.21 -54.21
N PRO A 41 4.29 75.70 -52.96
CA PRO A 41 3.24 75.57 -51.96
C PRO A 41 2.51 76.89 -51.66
N GLY A 42 1.29 76.80 -51.14
CA GLY A 42 0.54 77.93 -50.59
C GLY A 42 0.07 77.63 -49.17
N ASP A 43 0.34 78.53 -48.24
CA ASP A 43 0.06 78.37 -46.81
C ASP A 43 -1.45 78.22 -46.49
N MET A 44 -1.76 77.26 -45.61
CA MET A 44 -2.97 77.30 -44.78
C MET A 44 -2.63 76.87 -43.34
N PRO A 45 -3.26 77.46 -42.32
CA PRO A 45 -2.95 77.20 -40.92
C PRO A 45 -3.40 75.80 -40.48
N PRO A 46 -2.80 75.21 -39.42
CA PRO A 46 -3.14 73.87 -38.97
C PRO A 46 -4.57 73.82 -38.42
N CYS A 47 -5.38 72.90 -38.94
CA CYS A 47 -6.62 72.48 -38.28
C CYS A 47 -6.28 71.99 -36.86
N LYS A 48 -6.83 72.67 -35.86
CA LYS A 48 -6.81 72.20 -34.47
C LYS A 48 -7.55 70.86 -34.43
N GLN A 49 -6.86 69.81 -33.98
CA GLN A 49 -7.54 68.60 -33.55
C GLN A 49 -8.36 68.96 -32.30
N GLU A 50 -9.68 68.80 -32.39
CA GLU A 50 -10.56 68.97 -31.23
C GLU A 50 -10.27 67.86 -30.20
N PRO A 51 -10.28 68.17 -28.90
CA PRO A 51 -10.24 67.13 -27.87
C PRO A 51 -11.53 66.28 -27.95
N PRO A 52 -11.50 65.01 -27.49
CA PRO A 52 -12.69 64.18 -27.47
C PRO A 52 -13.80 64.84 -26.62
N PRO A 53 -15.08 64.63 -26.96
CA PRO A 53 -16.19 65.37 -26.37
C PRO A 53 -16.26 65.19 -24.86
N SER A 54 -16.29 66.31 -24.14
CA SER A 54 -16.50 66.37 -22.70
C SER A 54 -17.87 65.81 -22.34
N VAL A 55 -17.89 64.71 -21.58
CA VAL A 55 -19.09 64.08 -21.05
C VAL A 55 -19.85 65.05 -20.12
N PRO A 56 -21.20 65.12 -20.13
CA PRO A 56 -21.94 66.11 -19.35
C PRO A 56 -21.74 65.99 -17.84
N ASP A 57 -21.49 67.13 -17.18
CA ASP A 57 -21.15 67.23 -15.75
C ASP A 57 -22.38 67.22 -14.80
N HIS A 58 -23.55 66.78 -15.27
CA HIS A 58 -24.85 66.98 -14.58
C HIS A 58 -25.70 65.71 -14.39
N LEU A 59 -25.14 64.51 -14.57
CA LEU A 59 -25.85 63.27 -14.28
C LEU A 59 -26.09 63.11 -12.77
N SER A 60 -27.31 62.72 -12.40
CA SER A 60 -27.69 62.32 -11.05
C SER A 60 -27.02 61.00 -10.62
N THR A 61 -27.07 60.70 -9.31
CA THR A 61 -26.53 59.45 -8.76
C THR A 61 -27.15 58.21 -9.41
N GLU A 62 -28.46 58.23 -9.68
CA GLU A 62 -29.18 57.12 -10.33
C GLU A 62 -28.74 56.92 -11.79
N GLU A 63 -28.58 57.99 -12.55
CA GLU A 63 -28.09 57.94 -13.94
C GLU A 63 -26.64 57.46 -14.03
N TRP A 64 -25.78 57.88 -13.10
CA TRP A 64 -24.42 57.35 -12.96
C TRP A 64 -24.42 55.85 -12.63
N ASN A 65 -25.26 55.45 -11.68
CA ASN A 65 -25.41 54.05 -11.27
C ASN A 65 -25.91 53.16 -12.42
N TYR A 66 -26.89 53.63 -13.21
CA TYR A 66 -27.37 52.94 -14.40
C TYR A 66 -26.28 52.83 -15.48
N ARG A 67 -25.59 53.94 -15.81
CA ARG A 67 -24.48 53.95 -16.79
C ARG A 67 -23.42 52.91 -16.44
N ILE A 68 -22.99 52.86 -15.18
CA ILE A 68 -21.94 51.96 -14.75
C ILE A 68 -22.40 50.49 -14.76
N LEU A 69 -23.68 50.20 -14.51
CA LEU A 69 -24.21 48.84 -14.70
C LEU A 69 -24.19 48.40 -16.17
N VAL A 70 -24.40 49.32 -17.13
CA VAL A 70 -24.25 49.02 -18.57
C VAL A 70 -22.79 48.75 -18.92
N VAL A 71 -21.87 49.63 -18.52
CA VAL A 71 -20.42 49.48 -18.76
C VAL A 71 -19.87 48.20 -18.12
N LEU A 72 -20.29 47.88 -16.90
CA LEU A 72 -19.95 46.62 -16.23
C LEU A 72 -20.56 45.41 -16.94
N ALA A 73 -21.80 45.47 -17.41
CA ALA A 73 -22.43 44.36 -18.15
C ALA A 73 -21.68 44.05 -19.46
N GLU A 74 -21.25 45.08 -20.21
CA GLU A 74 -20.42 44.89 -21.41
C GLU A 74 -19.04 44.32 -21.07
N PHE A 75 -18.35 44.86 -20.05
CA PHE A 75 -17.01 44.42 -19.65
C PHE A 75 -16.99 43.00 -19.06
N LEU A 76 -18.04 42.61 -18.34
CA LEU A 76 -18.26 41.24 -17.85
C LEU A 76 -18.67 40.31 -18.99
N GLY A 77 -19.51 40.77 -19.92
CA GLY A 77 -20.05 39.96 -21.02
C GLY A 77 -19.08 39.72 -22.18
N SER A 78 -18.13 40.61 -22.43
CA SER A 78 -17.22 40.53 -23.58
C SER A 78 -15.74 40.72 -23.19
N PRO A 79 -14.84 39.77 -23.55
CA PRO A 79 -13.41 39.89 -23.25
C PRO A 79 -12.67 40.91 -24.14
N GLY A 80 -13.33 41.50 -25.15
CA GLY A 80 -12.74 42.47 -26.08
C GLY A 80 -12.91 43.94 -25.69
N VAL A 81 -13.53 44.25 -24.55
CA VAL A 81 -13.77 45.63 -24.08
C VAL A 81 -12.50 46.22 -23.47
N ASP A 82 -12.20 47.49 -23.78
CA ASP A 82 -10.99 48.16 -23.28
C ASP A 82 -11.02 48.35 -21.75
N SER A 83 -10.13 47.61 -21.08
CA SER A 83 -9.93 47.66 -19.63
C SER A 83 -9.45 49.01 -19.09
N LEU A 84 -8.85 49.88 -19.92
CA LEU A 84 -8.43 51.22 -19.50
C LEU A 84 -9.63 52.17 -19.44
N SER A 85 -10.40 52.25 -20.51
CA SER A 85 -11.65 53.01 -20.56
C SER A 85 -12.61 52.64 -19.41
N VAL A 86 -12.84 51.34 -19.17
CA VAL A 86 -13.71 50.87 -18.08
C VAL A 86 -13.16 51.24 -16.70
N ARG A 87 -11.84 51.16 -16.50
CA ARG A 87 -11.20 51.56 -15.23
C ARG A 87 -11.37 53.05 -14.96
N ASP A 88 -11.23 53.89 -15.97
CA ASP A 88 -11.40 55.34 -15.81
C ASP A 88 -12.87 55.74 -15.60
N GLU A 89 -13.83 55.05 -16.22
CA GLU A 89 -15.27 55.19 -15.89
C GLU A 89 -15.56 54.81 -14.42
N LEU A 90 -15.04 53.68 -13.95
CA LEU A 90 -15.22 53.22 -12.56
C LEU A 90 -14.54 54.15 -11.54
N ARG A 91 -13.38 54.71 -11.87
CA ARG A 91 -12.72 55.74 -11.04
C ARG A 91 -13.55 57.02 -10.95
N ARG A 92 -14.13 57.48 -12.06
CA ARG A 92 -15.03 58.66 -12.09
C ARG A 92 -16.29 58.43 -11.27
N TRP A 93 -16.90 57.25 -11.40
CA TRP A 93 -18.04 56.84 -10.58
C TRP A 93 -17.67 56.82 -9.09
N LYS A 94 -16.64 56.07 -8.69
CA LYS A 94 -16.22 55.97 -7.29
C LYS A 94 -15.85 57.34 -6.69
N GLY A 95 -15.27 58.24 -7.48
CA GLY A 95 -14.93 59.60 -7.06
C GLY A 95 -16.11 60.56 -6.92
N ARG A 96 -17.26 60.30 -7.57
CA ARG A 96 -18.48 61.14 -7.49
C ARG A 96 -19.58 60.55 -6.61
N VAL A 97 -19.62 59.22 -6.51
CA VAL A 97 -20.72 58.43 -5.95
C VAL A 97 -20.28 57.62 -4.72
N GLY A 98 -18.97 57.56 -4.41
CA GLY A 98 -18.40 56.78 -3.32
C GLY A 98 -18.90 57.17 -1.93
N GLY A 99 -19.66 56.26 -1.31
CA GLY A 99 -20.29 56.40 0.01
C GLY A 99 -21.56 55.56 0.09
N GLU A 100 -22.22 55.53 1.26
CA GLU A 100 -23.44 54.73 1.51
C GLU A 100 -24.60 55.05 0.54
N ALA A 101 -24.62 56.25 -0.06
CA ALA A 101 -25.65 56.68 -1.02
C ALA A 101 -25.45 56.14 -2.45
N GLY A 102 -24.24 55.67 -2.78
CA GLY A 102 -23.89 55.22 -4.13
C GLY A 102 -24.09 53.74 -4.34
N GLU A 103 -23.55 52.95 -3.43
CA GLU A 103 -23.70 51.49 -3.38
C GLU A 103 -25.02 51.11 -2.67
N SER A 104 -26.13 51.69 -3.12
CA SER A 104 -27.47 51.32 -2.64
C SER A 104 -27.67 49.80 -2.73
N PRO A 105 -28.32 49.14 -1.75
CA PRO A 105 -28.59 47.70 -1.78
C PRO A 105 -29.19 47.21 -3.10
N ASP A 106 -30.08 48.02 -3.71
CA ASP A 106 -30.69 47.71 -5.01
C ASP A 106 -29.68 47.73 -6.16
N TRP A 107 -28.71 48.65 -6.14
CA TRP A 107 -27.65 48.72 -7.14
C TRP A 107 -26.67 47.55 -7.01
N LEU A 108 -26.26 47.23 -5.77
CA LEU A 108 -25.41 46.07 -5.49
C LEU A 108 -26.09 44.77 -5.92
N HIS A 109 -27.39 44.64 -5.70
CA HIS A 109 -28.19 43.50 -6.18
C HIS A 109 -28.24 43.44 -7.72
N GLN A 110 -28.43 44.55 -8.41
CA GLN A 110 -28.36 44.60 -9.88
C GLN A 110 -26.97 44.22 -10.41
N TYR A 111 -25.90 44.70 -9.79
CA TYR A 111 -24.52 44.31 -10.13
C TYR A 111 -24.30 42.79 -9.92
N GLN A 112 -24.75 42.24 -8.78
CA GLN A 112 -24.69 40.80 -8.51
C GLN A 112 -25.39 39.97 -9.60
N GLN A 113 -26.54 40.43 -10.11
CA GLN A 113 -27.24 39.76 -11.20
C GLN A 113 -26.48 39.83 -12.53
N GLN A 114 -25.82 40.95 -12.84
CA GLN A 114 -24.98 41.04 -14.05
C GLN A 114 -23.76 40.13 -13.96
N VAL A 115 -23.11 40.07 -12.80
CA VAL A 115 -22.03 39.12 -12.51
C VAL A 115 -22.52 37.69 -12.66
N GLU A 116 -23.66 37.32 -12.09
CA GLU A 116 -24.19 35.96 -12.19
C GLU A 116 -24.54 35.56 -13.64
N LYS A 117 -25.12 36.48 -14.43
CA LYS A 117 -25.35 36.26 -15.86
C LYS A 117 -24.05 36.02 -16.62
N ALA A 118 -23.03 36.83 -16.37
CA ALA A 118 -21.72 36.69 -17.02
C ALA A 118 -21.00 35.39 -16.62
N VAL A 119 -21.03 35.02 -15.34
CA VAL A 119 -20.53 33.73 -14.85
C VAL A 119 -21.23 32.59 -15.60
N ARG A 120 -22.56 32.56 -15.63
CA ARG A 120 -23.34 31.51 -16.32
C ARG A 120 -23.11 31.48 -17.84
N LEU A 121 -22.81 32.63 -18.47
CA LEU A 121 -22.52 32.74 -19.90
C LEU A 121 -21.16 32.14 -20.27
N HIS A 122 -20.13 32.43 -19.48
CA HIS A 122 -18.76 31.99 -19.77
C HIS A 122 -18.44 30.60 -19.23
N PHE A 123 -19.14 30.13 -18.18
CA PHE A 123 -18.82 28.85 -17.55
C PHE A 123 -19.06 27.67 -18.52
N PRO A 124 -18.09 26.74 -18.66
CA PRO A 124 -18.26 25.58 -19.54
C PRO A 124 -19.44 24.70 -19.10
N SER A 125 -20.25 24.23 -20.05
CA SER A 125 -21.30 23.25 -19.77
C SER A 125 -20.71 21.89 -19.36
N PRO A 126 -21.31 21.18 -18.39
CA PRO A 126 -20.88 19.85 -17.98
C PRO A 126 -21.08 18.80 -19.10
N PRO A 127 -20.32 17.69 -19.09
CA PRO A 127 -20.54 16.59 -20.02
C PRO A 127 -21.91 15.92 -19.77
N PRO A 128 -22.60 15.43 -20.82
CA PRO A 128 -23.99 15.00 -20.72
C PRO A 128 -24.21 13.71 -19.90
N GLU A 129 -23.26 12.77 -19.92
CA GLU A 129 -23.30 11.53 -19.13
C GLU A 129 -21.89 11.16 -18.64
N CYS A 130 -21.79 10.33 -17.59
CA CYS A 130 -20.52 9.91 -16.97
C CYS A 130 -20.36 8.38 -17.02
N SER A 131 -19.73 7.85 -18.08
CA SER A 131 -19.31 6.44 -18.19
C SER A 131 -17.81 6.25 -17.88
N PRO A 132 -17.31 5.01 -17.67
CA PRO A 132 -15.88 4.76 -17.41
C PRO A 132 -14.97 5.21 -18.56
N GLN A 133 -15.45 5.08 -19.81
CA GLN A 133 -14.71 5.48 -21.01
C GLN A 133 -14.50 7.00 -21.10
N GLN A 134 -15.32 7.80 -20.42
CA GLN A 134 -15.33 9.27 -20.49
C GLN A 134 -14.46 9.96 -19.44
N GLN A 135 -13.58 9.24 -18.72
CA GLN A 135 -12.63 9.88 -17.80
C GLN A 135 -11.76 10.99 -18.46
N PRO A 136 -11.30 10.86 -19.74
CA PRO A 136 -10.65 11.96 -20.46
C PRO A 136 -11.56 13.18 -20.69
N GLU A 137 -12.88 12.99 -20.82
CA GLU A 137 -13.83 14.09 -20.99
C GLU A 137 -14.00 14.89 -19.70
N LEU A 138 -14.00 14.22 -18.54
CA LEU A 138 -14.02 14.87 -17.23
C LEU A 138 -12.76 15.69 -16.98
N ASP A 139 -11.56 15.12 -17.19
CA ASP A 139 -10.30 15.86 -17.07
C ASP A 139 -10.26 17.06 -18.04
N THR A 140 -10.78 16.89 -19.27
CA THR A 140 -10.87 17.98 -20.26
C THR A 140 -11.86 19.07 -19.83
N TYR A 141 -13.04 18.69 -19.30
CA TYR A 141 -14.02 19.62 -18.76
C TYR A 141 -13.44 20.45 -17.60
N LEU A 142 -12.84 19.78 -16.61
CA LEU A 142 -12.17 20.43 -15.47
C LEU A 142 -11.00 21.33 -15.92
N GLY A 143 -10.31 20.96 -17.00
CA GLY A 143 -9.32 21.79 -17.68
C GLY A 143 -9.91 23.06 -18.31
N ARG A 144 -11.09 22.97 -18.95
CA ARG A 144 -11.84 24.14 -19.45
C ARG A 144 -12.32 25.04 -18.31
N VAL A 145 -12.92 24.47 -17.27
CA VAL A 145 -13.37 25.21 -16.07
C VAL A 145 -12.21 25.99 -15.45
N LYS A 146 -11.05 25.35 -15.25
CA LYS A 146 -9.84 26.02 -14.78
C LYS A 146 -9.49 27.24 -15.65
N LYS A 147 -9.40 27.06 -16.98
CA LYS A 147 -9.01 28.11 -17.92
C LYS A 147 -9.97 29.30 -17.89
N VAL A 148 -11.28 29.05 -17.88
CA VAL A 148 -12.30 30.11 -17.84
C VAL A 148 -12.24 30.86 -16.52
N VAL A 149 -12.37 30.17 -15.38
CA VAL A 149 -12.44 30.82 -14.07
C VAL A 149 -11.16 31.59 -13.76
N GLN A 150 -9.99 31.00 -14.03
CA GLN A 150 -8.71 31.69 -13.82
C GLN A 150 -8.52 32.86 -14.80
N GLY A 151 -8.87 32.68 -16.08
CA GLY A 151 -8.72 33.72 -17.11
C GLY A 151 -9.59 34.94 -16.81
N GLU A 152 -10.86 34.73 -16.47
CA GLU A 152 -11.80 35.81 -16.14
C GLU A 152 -11.44 36.54 -14.85
N LEU A 153 -11.04 35.82 -13.78
CA LEU A 153 -10.57 36.46 -12.56
C LEU A 153 -9.32 37.33 -12.81
N LEU A 154 -8.35 36.85 -13.59
CA LEU A 154 -7.14 37.64 -13.91
C LEU A 154 -7.42 38.82 -14.86
N ARG A 155 -8.37 38.67 -15.79
CA ARG A 155 -8.80 39.75 -16.70
C ARG A 155 -9.52 40.87 -15.95
N LEU A 156 -10.41 40.52 -15.03
CA LEU A 156 -11.35 41.44 -14.39
C LEU A 156 -10.81 42.05 -13.08
N ALA A 157 -9.98 41.32 -12.32
CA ALA A 157 -9.49 41.76 -11.02
C ALA A 157 -8.74 43.11 -11.03
N PRO A 158 -7.84 43.43 -11.98
CA PRO A 158 -7.11 44.70 -11.97
C PRO A 158 -8.00 45.94 -12.11
N VAL A 159 -9.20 45.77 -12.67
CA VAL A 159 -10.18 46.85 -12.89
C VAL A 159 -11.18 46.91 -11.73
N LEU A 160 -11.75 45.77 -11.33
CA LEU A 160 -12.77 45.72 -10.28
C LEU A 160 -12.20 45.90 -8.86
N LYS A 161 -10.92 45.60 -8.63
CA LYS A 161 -10.26 45.79 -7.32
C LYS A 161 -10.15 47.27 -6.94
N GLU A 162 -9.80 48.13 -7.89
CA GLU A 162 -9.78 49.59 -7.66
C GLU A 162 -11.19 50.11 -7.33
N ALA A 163 -12.23 49.56 -7.97
CA ALA A 163 -13.62 49.90 -7.70
C ALA A 163 -14.13 49.36 -6.34
N GLY A 164 -13.55 48.29 -5.79
CA GLY A 164 -14.07 47.57 -4.61
C GLY A 164 -15.05 46.43 -4.95
N LEU A 165 -15.32 46.21 -6.24
CA LEU A 165 -16.36 45.31 -6.74
C LEU A 165 -15.88 43.86 -6.97
N LEU A 166 -14.60 43.58 -6.72
CA LEU A 166 -13.98 42.27 -6.97
C LEU A 166 -14.53 41.15 -6.07
N GLY A 167 -14.89 41.43 -4.81
CA GLY A 167 -15.37 40.42 -3.87
C GLY A 167 -16.59 39.66 -4.39
N THR A 168 -17.56 40.38 -4.95
CA THR A 168 -18.76 39.79 -5.58
C THR A 168 -18.42 38.89 -6.76
N LEU A 169 -17.43 39.26 -7.59
CA LEU A 169 -17.01 38.43 -8.73
C LEU A 169 -16.42 37.10 -8.24
N ILE A 170 -15.54 37.16 -7.24
CA ILE A 170 -14.91 35.99 -6.61
C ILE A 170 -15.97 35.08 -6.00
N ASP A 171 -16.87 35.61 -5.18
CA ASP A 171 -17.96 34.85 -4.56
C ASP A 171 -18.80 34.11 -5.62
N ARG A 172 -19.28 34.83 -6.64
CA ARG A 172 -20.15 34.24 -7.66
C ARG A 172 -19.45 33.17 -8.49
N TYR A 173 -18.17 33.34 -8.85
CA TYR A 173 -17.39 32.26 -9.49
C TYR A 173 -17.15 31.09 -8.53
N HIS A 174 -16.91 31.35 -7.24
CA HIS A 174 -16.70 30.29 -6.26
C HIS A 174 -17.97 29.45 -6.05
N VAL A 175 -19.08 30.10 -5.68
CA VAL A 175 -20.39 29.47 -5.46
C VAL A 175 -20.85 28.71 -6.71
N HIS A 176 -20.69 29.28 -7.91
CA HIS A 176 -21.05 28.59 -9.15
C HIS A 176 -20.16 27.36 -9.41
N THR A 177 -18.84 27.48 -9.22
CA THR A 177 -17.92 26.33 -9.36
C THR A 177 -18.26 25.22 -8.37
N MET A 178 -18.51 25.57 -7.10
CA MET A 178 -18.90 24.59 -6.07
C MET A 178 -20.26 23.95 -6.37
N SER A 179 -21.22 24.71 -6.90
CA SER A 179 -22.52 24.18 -7.36
C SER A 179 -22.35 23.16 -8.50
N GLN A 180 -21.51 23.44 -9.50
CA GLN A 180 -21.21 22.51 -10.59
C GLN A 180 -20.46 21.26 -10.10
N LEU A 181 -19.53 21.40 -9.14
CA LEU A 181 -18.87 20.27 -8.51
C LEU A 181 -19.81 19.41 -7.65
N GLU A 182 -20.78 20.01 -6.96
CA GLU A 182 -21.83 19.30 -6.20
C GLU A 182 -22.77 18.55 -7.15
N GLN A 183 -23.18 19.15 -8.27
CA GLN A 183 -24.00 18.47 -9.29
C GLN A 183 -23.27 17.25 -9.89
N LEU A 184 -21.99 17.39 -10.24
CA LEU A 184 -21.17 16.25 -10.66
C LEU A 184 -21.03 15.20 -9.54
N LEU A 185 -20.81 15.62 -8.28
CA LEU A 185 -20.67 14.70 -7.16
C LEU A 185 -21.97 13.95 -6.85
N GLN A 186 -23.14 14.54 -7.12
CA GLN A 186 -24.44 13.88 -6.97
C GLN A 186 -24.73 12.84 -8.05
N SER A 187 -24.08 12.92 -9.22
CA SER A 187 -24.24 11.92 -10.29
C SER A 187 -23.59 10.56 -9.94
N ASN A 188 -23.85 9.55 -10.78
CA ASN A 188 -23.33 8.19 -10.60
C ASN A 188 -21.88 8.05 -11.10
N LEU A 189 -20.95 8.72 -10.42
CA LEU A 189 -19.53 8.70 -10.75
C LEU A 189 -18.84 7.41 -10.31
N TYR A 190 -17.92 6.94 -11.15
CA TYR A 190 -16.98 5.87 -10.80
C TYR A 190 -15.89 6.36 -9.83
N MET A 191 -15.33 5.44 -9.05
CA MET A 191 -14.28 5.72 -8.05
C MET A 191 -13.16 6.64 -8.59
N ASP A 192 -12.59 6.33 -9.75
CA ASP A 192 -11.49 7.12 -10.35
C ASP A 192 -11.92 8.53 -10.83
N GLN A 193 -13.20 8.73 -11.15
CA GLN A 193 -13.77 10.06 -11.44
C GLN A 193 -13.94 10.88 -10.15
N ILE A 194 -14.42 10.28 -9.06
CA ILE A 194 -14.51 10.96 -7.76
C ILE A 194 -13.12 11.34 -7.24
N PHE A 195 -12.14 10.43 -7.40
CA PHE A 195 -10.73 10.70 -7.08
C PHE A 195 -10.17 11.84 -7.95
N THR A 196 -10.57 11.90 -9.22
CA THR A 196 -10.20 13.00 -10.14
C THR A 196 -10.78 14.34 -9.69
N LEU A 197 -12.05 14.40 -9.27
CA LEU A 197 -12.67 15.60 -8.68
C LEU A 197 -11.93 16.05 -7.42
N LEU A 198 -11.72 15.16 -6.45
CA LEU A 198 -10.98 15.46 -5.22
C LEU A 198 -9.56 15.98 -5.49
N ARG A 199 -8.84 15.33 -6.42
CA ARG A 199 -7.51 15.76 -6.87
C ARG A 199 -7.56 17.14 -7.49
N TRP A 200 -8.51 17.42 -8.37
CA TRP A 200 -8.63 18.71 -9.06
C TRP A 200 -8.98 19.82 -8.06
N THR A 201 -9.95 19.62 -7.17
CA THR A 201 -10.33 20.64 -6.17
C THR A 201 -9.16 20.98 -5.25
N LEU A 202 -8.42 19.97 -4.75
CA LEU A 202 -7.31 20.18 -3.82
C LEU A 202 -6.01 20.66 -4.49
N LYS A 203 -5.67 20.15 -5.68
CA LYS A 203 -4.35 20.39 -6.34
C LYS A 203 -4.39 21.31 -7.55
N THR A 204 -5.57 21.72 -7.99
CA THR A 204 -5.73 22.65 -9.13
C THR A 204 -6.56 23.87 -8.72
N TYR A 205 -7.76 23.67 -8.19
CA TYR A 205 -8.66 24.77 -7.87
C TYR A 205 -8.12 25.63 -6.71
N LEU A 206 -7.89 25.03 -5.55
CA LEU A 206 -7.34 25.73 -4.39
C LEU A 206 -5.96 26.35 -4.65
N SER A 207 -5.05 25.62 -5.29
CA SER A 207 -3.65 26.03 -5.44
C SER A 207 -3.37 26.93 -6.64
N THR A 208 -4.07 26.74 -7.77
CA THR A 208 -3.73 27.45 -9.03
C THR A 208 -4.80 28.40 -9.55
N VAL A 209 -6.08 28.17 -9.22
CA VAL A 209 -7.16 29.12 -9.57
C VAL A 209 -7.31 30.16 -8.47
N LEU A 210 -7.51 29.70 -7.24
CA LEU A 210 -7.73 30.54 -6.07
C LEU A 210 -6.41 31.04 -5.45
N GLY A 211 -5.38 30.17 -5.41
CA GLY A 211 -4.05 30.48 -4.91
C GLY A 211 -3.14 31.29 -5.85
N HIS A 212 -3.67 31.91 -6.91
CA HIS A 212 -2.85 32.72 -7.83
C HIS A 212 -2.40 34.02 -7.15
N PRO A 213 -1.10 34.42 -7.22
CA PRO A 213 -0.57 35.57 -6.48
C PRO A 213 -1.41 36.85 -6.62
N ASP A 214 -1.80 37.19 -7.85
CA ASP A 214 -2.49 38.45 -8.19
C ASP A 214 -3.89 38.62 -7.56
N VAL A 215 -4.55 37.53 -7.15
CA VAL A 215 -5.93 37.54 -6.61
C VAL A 215 -6.08 36.83 -5.26
N SER A 216 -5.11 36.01 -4.85
CA SER A 216 -5.19 35.14 -3.67
C SER A 216 -5.60 35.87 -2.38
N ALA A 217 -5.04 37.06 -2.12
CA ALA A 217 -5.36 37.84 -0.92
C ALA A 217 -6.84 38.28 -0.89
N ASP A 218 -7.38 38.71 -2.04
CA ASP A 218 -8.80 39.10 -2.18
C ASP A 218 -9.71 37.86 -2.13
N VAL A 219 -9.25 36.72 -2.65
CA VAL A 219 -9.98 35.45 -2.60
C VAL A 219 -10.16 34.96 -1.17
N PHE A 220 -9.09 34.89 -0.38
CA PHE A 220 -9.17 34.41 1.01
C PHE A 220 -9.93 35.38 1.95
N ALA A 221 -10.12 36.64 1.55
CA ALA A 221 -10.90 37.61 2.32
C ALA A 221 -12.43 37.47 2.13
N VAL A 222 -12.89 36.86 1.03
CA VAL A 222 -14.31 36.85 0.64
C VAL A 222 -14.90 35.45 0.46
N MET A 223 -14.07 34.44 0.18
CA MET A 223 -14.53 33.09 -0.15
C MET A 223 -15.15 32.35 1.05
N ASP A 224 -16.32 31.73 0.84
CA ASP A 224 -16.93 30.81 1.80
C ASP A 224 -16.12 29.50 1.93
N MET A 225 -15.20 29.49 2.89
CA MET A 225 -14.43 28.31 3.27
C MET A 225 -15.30 27.17 3.83
N MET A 226 -16.49 27.43 4.36
CA MET A 226 -17.40 26.40 4.87
C MET A 226 -18.05 25.62 3.73
N LEU A 227 -18.54 26.30 2.69
CA LEU A 227 -19.06 25.67 1.47
C LEU A 227 -18.05 24.69 0.86
N LEU A 228 -16.79 25.11 0.77
CA LEU A 228 -15.70 24.26 0.29
C LEU A 228 -15.38 23.09 1.24
N ALA A 229 -15.33 23.33 2.55
CA ALA A 229 -15.04 22.31 3.55
C ALA A 229 -16.12 21.22 3.59
N ASP A 230 -17.39 21.61 3.52
CA ASP A 230 -18.53 20.68 3.49
C ASP A 230 -18.56 19.87 2.19
N TRP A 231 -18.29 20.48 1.03
CA TRP A 231 -18.15 19.74 -0.22
C TRP A 231 -16.98 18.75 -0.16
N LEU A 232 -15.81 19.16 0.33
CA LEU A 232 -14.65 18.27 0.48
C LEU A 232 -14.95 17.09 1.42
N LYS A 233 -15.69 17.32 2.51
CA LYS A 233 -16.15 16.28 3.43
C LYS A 233 -17.09 15.29 2.73
N LYS A 234 -18.13 15.76 2.04
CA LYS A 234 -19.04 14.92 1.24
C LYS A 234 -18.28 14.09 0.20
N ALA A 235 -17.40 14.75 -0.56
CA ALA A 235 -16.63 14.14 -1.65
C ALA A 235 -15.69 13.05 -1.13
N LYS A 236 -14.99 13.28 -0.02
CA LYS A 236 -14.17 12.27 0.66
C LYS A 236 -15.00 11.07 1.12
N THR A 237 -16.14 11.29 1.76
CA THR A 237 -17.03 10.21 2.22
C THR A 237 -17.50 9.35 1.05
N LYS A 238 -17.99 9.96 -0.05
CA LYS A 238 -18.41 9.23 -1.26
C LYS A 238 -17.23 8.50 -1.92
N ALA A 239 -16.03 9.09 -1.92
CA ALA A 239 -14.83 8.44 -2.44
C ALA A 239 -14.38 7.23 -1.60
N LEU A 240 -14.43 7.32 -0.27
CA LEU A 240 -14.12 6.19 0.63
C LEU A 240 -15.14 5.07 0.47
N GLN A 241 -16.43 5.39 0.39
CA GLN A 241 -17.48 4.39 0.17
C GLN A 241 -17.28 3.67 -1.17
N SER A 242 -17.07 4.42 -2.26
CA SER A 242 -16.84 3.82 -3.59
C SER A 242 -15.56 2.97 -3.63
N ALA A 243 -14.48 3.40 -2.97
CA ALA A 243 -13.27 2.62 -2.83
C ALA A 243 -13.47 1.36 -1.97
N GLN A 244 -14.28 1.44 -0.91
CA GLN A 244 -14.62 0.32 -0.04
C GLN A 244 -15.43 -0.75 -0.79
N GLU A 245 -16.44 -0.34 -1.57
CA GLU A 245 -17.24 -1.22 -2.42
C GLU A 245 -16.38 -1.89 -3.51
N TYR A 246 -15.50 -1.11 -4.16
CA TYR A 246 -14.55 -1.62 -5.15
C TYR A 246 -13.60 -2.67 -4.55
N VAL A 247 -12.92 -2.34 -3.44
CA VAL A 247 -11.97 -3.24 -2.77
C VAL A 247 -12.68 -4.49 -2.25
N GLY A 248 -13.80 -4.34 -1.55
CA GLY A 248 -14.55 -5.48 -1.00
C GLY A 248 -15.05 -6.43 -2.10
N GLY A 249 -15.53 -5.89 -3.22
CA GLY A 249 -15.88 -6.68 -4.39
C GLY A 249 -14.67 -7.34 -5.07
N CYS A 250 -13.51 -6.68 -5.08
CA CYS A 250 -12.27 -7.20 -5.67
C CYS A 250 -11.71 -8.37 -4.85
N LEU A 251 -11.55 -8.20 -3.53
CA LEU A 251 -11.12 -9.25 -2.61
C LEU A 251 -12.07 -10.45 -2.60
N LYS A 252 -13.39 -10.19 -2.71
CA LYS A 252 -14.39 -11.26 -2.83
C LYS A 252 -14.16 -12.11 -4.08
N ARG A 253 -14.04 -11.48 -5.26
CA ARG A 253 -13.80 -12.19 -6.53
C ARG A 253 -12.47 -12.94 -6.57
N MET A 254 -11.43 -12.43 -5.90
CA MET A 254 -10.14 -13.13 -5.77
C MET A 254 -10.28 -14.44 -4.99
N LEU A 255 -11.10 -14.46 -3.93
CA LEU A 255 -11.38 -15.70 -3.19
C LEU A 255 -12.23 -16.68 -4.01
N GLU A 256 -13.28 -16.18 -4.69
CA GLU A 256 -14.18 -16.99 -5.52
C GLU A 256 -13.42 -17.65 -6.69
N ARG A 257 -12.55 -16.94 -7.40
CA ARG A 257 -11.68 -17.52 -8.44
C ARG A 257 -10.83 -18.67 -7.91
N GLU A 258 -10.22 -18.51 -6.74
CA GLU A 258 -9.45 -19.58 -6.10
C GLU A 258 -10.33 -20.76 -5.67
N GLU A 259 -11.65 -20.60 -5.49
CA GLU A 259 -12.57 -21.73 -5.24
C GLU A 259 -12.90 -22.44 -6.56
N GLU A 260 -13.26 -21.69 -7.59
CA GLU A 260 -13.61 -22.20 -8.93
C GLU A 260 -12.44 -23.01 -9.56
N GLU A 261 -11.23 -22.44 -9.61
CA GLU A 261 -10.07 -23.11 -10.20
C GLU A 261 -9.65 -24.37 -9.43
N GLU A 262 -9.88 -24.43 -8.11
CA GLU A 262 -9.61 -25.63 -7.30
C GLU A 262 -10.64 -26.74 -7.52
N GLU A 263 -11.91 -26.38 -7.78
CA GLU A 263 -12.94 -27.35 -8.14
C GLU A 263 -12.70 -27.95 -9.53
N GLU A 264 -12.19 -27.16 -10.47
CA GLU A 264 -11.83 -27.62 -11.82
C GLU A 264 -10.53 -28.45 -11.85
N ALA A 265 -9.47 -28.01 -11.16
CA ALA A 265 -8.17 -28.68 -11.19
C ALA A 265 -8.12 -30.00 -10.40
N GLY A 266 -9.01 -30.19 -9.42
CA GLY A 266 -9.11 -31.41 -8.61
C GLY A 266 -7.96 -31.69 -7.63
N SER A 267 -6.80 -31.06 -7.82
CA SER A 267 -5.65 -31.07 -6.89
C SER A 267 -4.80 -29.80 -7.07
N CYS A 268 -4.05 -29.38 -6.04
CA CYS A 268 -3.03 -28.35 -6.20
C CYS A 268 -1.79 -28.94 -6.88
N ASP A 269 -1.69 -28.84 -8.21
CA ASP A 269 -0.40 -29.02 -8.86
C ASP A 269 0.52 -27.85 -8.48
N GLN A 270 1.68 -28.17 -7.90
CA GLN A 270 2.68 -27.19 -7.50
C GLN A 270 3.69 -26.85 -8.61
N SER A 271 3.48 -27.38 -9.83
CA SER A 271 4.28 -27.01 -10.99
C SER A 271 4.15 -25.53 -11.36
N ASP A 272 3.04 -24.89 -10.94
CA ASP A 272 2.78 -23.46 -11.14
C ASP A 272 3.17 -22.64 -9.90
N GLU A 273 4.35 -22.00 -9.98
CA GLU A 273 4.84 -21.07 -8.97
C GLU A 273 4.02 -19.76 -8.90
N GLU A 274 3.34 -19.37 -9.99
CA GLU A 274 2.45 -18.20 -10.02
C GLU A 274 1.18 -18.49 -9.20
N ALA A 275 0.50 -19.62 -9.45
CA ALA A 275 -0.66 -20.07 -8.67
C ALA A 275 -0.34 -20.29 -7.17
N PHE A 276 0.92 -20.55 -6.82
CA PHE A 276 1.35 -20.61 -5.42
C PHE A 276 1.31 -19.25 -4.72
N ILE A 277 1.67 -18.15 -5.41
CA ILE A 277 1.77 -16.80 -4.81
C ILE A 277 0.59 -15.87 -5.14
N ARG A 278 -0.16 -16.15 -6.20
CA ARG A 278 -1.16 -15.25 -6.81
C ARG A 278 -2.10 -14.59 -5.81
N LEU A 279 -2.76 -15.35 -4.94
CA LEU A 279 -3.77 -14.79 -4.02
C LEU A 279 -3.25 -13.65 -3.13
N HIS A 280 -2.09 -13.83 -2.47
CA HIS A 280 -1.57 -12.77 -1.60
C HIS A 280 -0.97 -11.60 -2.40
N LEU A 281 -0.43 -11.88 -3.58
CA LEU A 281 0.08 -10.86 -4.50
C LEU A 281 -1.06 -9.97 -5.04
N ASP A 282 -2.14 -10.58 -5.52
CA ASP A 282 -3.36 -9.92 -6.01
C ASP A 282 -3.99 -9.01 -4.94
N ILE A 283 -4.14 -9.52 -3.71
CA ILE A 283 -4.62 -8.73 -2.56
C ILE A 283 -3.68 -7.55 -2.28
N THR A 284 -2.37 -7.79 -2.27
CA THR A 284 -1.36 -6.75 -2.04
C THR A 284 -1.44 -5.66 -3.10
N GLN A 285 -1.52 -6.02 -4.38
CA GLN A 285 -1.64 -5.07 -5.49
C GLN A 285 -2.95 -4.27 -5.43
N CYS A 286 -4.07 -4.90 -5.08
CA CYS A 286 -5.36 -4.24 -4.90
C CYS A 286 -5.29 -3.14 -3.81
N LEU A 287 -4.84 -3.51 -2.60
CA LEU A 287 -4.82 -2.62 -1.45
C LEU A 287 -3.76 -1.51 -1.58
N THR A 288 -2.54 -1.85 -1.99
CA THR A 288 -1.48 -0.85 -2.19
C THR A 288 -1.78 0.07 -3.39
N GLY A 289 -2.44 -0.45 -4.44
CA GLY A 289 -2.89 0.30 -5.60
C GLY A 289 -3.85 1.43 -5.25
N ILE A 290 -4.89 1.15 -4.44
CA ILE A 290 -5.85 2.17 -4.02
C ILE A 290 -5.27 3.16 -3.01
N VAL A 291 -4.44 2.69 -2.06
CA VAL A 291 -3.72 3.56 -1.11
C VAL A 291 -2.78 4.52 -1.86
N ARG A 292 -2.09 4.06 -2.90
CA ARG A 292 -1.26 4.90 -3.77
C ARG A 292 -2.09 5.96 -4.49
N LYS A 293 -3.22 5.59 -5.10
CA LYS A 293 -4.16 6.53 -5.75
C LYS A 293 -4.65 7.60 -4.77
N ALA A 294 -5.13 7.21 -3.59
CA ALA A 294 -5.55 8.12 -2.53
C ALA A 294 -4.40 9.04 -2.06
N GLY A 295 -3.19 8.49 -1.99
CA GLY A 295 -1.96 9.21 -1.66
C GLY A 295 -1.52 10.28 -2.67
N VAL A 296 -2.01 10.23 -3.91
CA VAL A 296 -1.82 11.31 -4.90
C VAL A 296 -2.80 12.47 -4.65
N ILE A 297 -3.89 12.26 -3.91
CA ILE A 297 -4.86 13.30 -3.55
C ILE A 297 -4.36 14.07 -2.32
N SER A 298 -4.25 13.43 -1.15
CA SER A 298 -3.70 14.04 0.06
C SER A 298 -3.18 13.01 1.08
N PRO A 299 -2.30 13.41 2.02
CA PRO A 299 -1.85 12.53 3.11
C PRO A 299 -2.99 12.09 4.04
N SER A 300 -3.97 12.96 4.32
CA SER A 300 -5.10 12.57 5.17
C SER A 300 -5.95 11.50 4.48
N PHE A 301 -6.25 11.68 3.19
CA PHE A 301 -7.08 10.75 2.43
C PHE A 301 -6.38 9.39 2.21
N ARG A 302 -5.04 9.39 2.11
CA ARG A 302 -4.22 8.17 2.21
C ARG A 302 -4.47 7.43 3.51
N LYS A 303 -4.36 8.12 4.66
CA LYS A 303 -4.57 7.56 6.01
C LYS A 303 -5.98 6.97 6.16
N GLU A 304 -6.99 7.74 5.76
CA GLU A 304 -8.40 7.32 5.72
C GLU A 304 -8.59 6.05 4.85
N THR A 305 -7.94 5.99 3.69
CA THR A 305 -7.98 4.83 2.78
C THR A 305 -7.24 3.60 3.33
N GLN A 306 -6.08 3.77 3.98
CA GLN A 306 -5.34 2.65 4.60
C GLN A 306 -6.15 1.99 5.71
N MET A 307 -6.84 2.77 6.56
CA MET A 307 -7.75 2.23 7.58
C MET A 307 -8.91 1.44 6.95
N MET A 308 -9.50 1.95 5.87
CA MET A 308 -10.53 1.24 5.09
C MET A 308 -9.98 -0.06 4.49
N CYS A 309 -8.79 -0.05 3.90
CA CYS A 309 -8.13 -1.25 3.35
C CYS A 309 -7.86 -2.31 4.41
N LEU A 310 -7.41 -1.91 5.61
CA LEU A 310 -7.20 -2.83 6.74
C LEU A 310 -8.51 -3.45 7.21
N PHE A 311 -9.60 -2.68 7.25
CA PHE A 311 -10.95 -3.20 7.56
C PHE A 311 -11.48 -4.16 6.48
N GLN A 312 -11.29 -3.85 5.20
CA GLN A 312 -11.65 -4.75 4.11
C GLN A 312 -10.83 -6.05 4.12
N LEU A 313 -9.52 -5.97 4.42
CA LEU A 313 -8.68 -7.15 4.63
C LEU A 313 -9.19 -7.98 5.82
N HIS A 314 -9.49 -7.36 6.96
CA HIS A 314 -10.10 -8.04 8.11
C HIS A 314 -11.40 -8.78 7.73
N THR A 315 -12.27 -8.13 6.97
CA THR A 315 -13.55 -8.70 6.51
C THR A 315 -13.34 -9.89 5.56
N PHE A 316 -12.36 -9.80 4.65
CA PHE A 316 -11.94 -10.91 3.79
C PHE A 316 -11.41 -12.09 4.61
N LEU A 317 -10.60 -11.83 5.64
CA LEU A 317 -9.95 -12.87 6.43
C LEU A 317 -10.93 -13.75 7.21
N HIS A 318 -12.11 -13.26 7.60
CA HIS A 318 -13.15 -14.12 8.19
C HIS A 318 -13.63 -15.21 7.22
N ARG A 319 -13.72 -14.91 5.91
CA ARG A 319 -14.09 -15.90 4.89
C ARG A 319 -12.93 -16.83 4.56
N PHE A 320 -11.74 -16.27 4.36
CA PHE A 320 -10.52 -17.03 4.10
C PHE A 320 -10.22 -18.02 5.25
N THR A 321 -10.20 -17.57 6.49
CA THR A 321 -9.97 -18.44 7.66
C THR A 321 -11.04 -19.53 7.80
N ALA A 322 -12.32 -19.24 7.54
CA ALA A 322 -13.39 -20.25 7.56
C ALA A 322 -13.20 -21.32 6.47
N ARG A 323 -12.89 -20.91 5.23
CA ARG A 323 -12.55 -21.81 4.11
C ARG A 323 -11.37 -22.70 4.47
N GLU A 324 -10.26 -22.11 4.90
CA GLU A 324 -9.02 -22.84 5.16
C GLU A 324 -9.15 -23.77 6.38
N LYS A 325 -9.85 -23.37 7.45
CA LYS A 325 -10.20 -24.26 8.58
C LYS A 325 -11.06 -25.45 8.12
N LYS A 326 -12.03 -25.23 7.21
CA LYS A 326 -12.84 -26.32 6.62
C LYS A 326 -11.99 -27.27 5.75
N ARG A 327 -10.94 -26.78 5.08
CA ARG A 327 -9.99 -27.62 4.32
C ARG A 327 -9.05 -28.40 5.25
N MET A 328 -8.63 -27.83 6.38
CA MET A 328 -7.81 -28.53 7.38
C MET A 328 -8.57 -29.68 8.08
N THR A 329 -9.90 -29.61 8.17
CA THR A 329 -10.76 -30.64 8.78
C THR A 329 -11.43 -31.58 7.77
N GLY A 330 -11.65 -31.14 6.53
CA GLY A 330 -12.30 -31.94 5.47
C GLY A 330 -11.46 -33.11 4.95
N GLY A 331 -12.15 -34.11 4.37
CA GLY A 331 -11.55 -35.39 3.92
C GLY A 331 -11.05 -35.46 2.48
N LYS A 332 -11.12 -34.39 1.66
CA LYS A 332 -10.44 -34.38 0.34
C LYS A 332 -8.93 -34.17 0.56
N GLY A 333 -8.11 -35.01 -0.08
CA GLY A 333 -6.64 -35.02 0.06
C GLY A 333 -6.18 -35.50 1.44
N GLU A 334 -6.11 -36.83 1.64
CA GLU A 334 -5.56 -37.43 2.85
C GLU A 334 -4.04 -37.67 2.69
N GLY A 335 -3.28 -37.53 3.78
CA GLY A 335 -1.82 -37.69 3.74
C GLY A 335 -1.06 -36.54 3.06
N GLU A 336 0.03 -36.86 2.38
CA GLU A 336 1.05 -35.88 1.95
C GLU A 336 0.58 -34.87 0.90
N GLU A 337 -0.45 -35.21 0.12
CA GLU A 337 -1.05 -34.34 -0.91
C GLU A 337 -1.58 -33.03 -0.34
N ARG A 338 -1.87 -32.99 0.97
CA ARG A 338 -2.31 -31.78 1.70
C ARG A 338 -1.16 -30.84 2.10
N ILE A 339 0.07 -31.34 2.23
CA ILE A 339 1.22 -30.54 2.66
C ILE A 339 1.49 -29.35 1.71
N PRO A 340 1.47 -29.51 0.36
CA PRO A 340 1.46 -28.41 -0.61
C PRO A 340 0.52 -27.24 -0.26
N HIS A 341 -0.74 -27.58 -0.01
CA HIS A 341 -1.79 -26.62 0.27
C HIS A 341 -1.56 -25.91 1.60
N LEU A 342 -1.26 -26.65 2.68
CA LEU A 342 -0.99 -26.08 4.00
C LEU A 342 0.23 -25.15 3.97
N PHE A 343 1.26 -25.48 3.19
CA PHE A 343 2.42 -24.62 2.99
C PHE A 343 2.05 -23.31 2.26
N ARG A 344 1.15 -23.36 1.27
CA ARG A 344 0.57 -22.17 0.62
C ARG A 344 -0.21 -21.31 1.61
N THR A 345 -1.05 -21.91 2.45
CA THR A 345 -1.80 -21.19 3.51
C THR A 345 -0.85 -20.47 4.47
N ILE A 346 0.22 -21.13 4.93
CA ILE A 346 1.23 -20.52 5.81
C ILE A 346 1.90 -19.32 5.13
N ASN A 347 2.28 -19.44 3.85
CA ASN A 347 2.92 -18.34 3.12
C ASN A 347 1.97 -17.15 2.94
N THR A 348 0.74 -17.40 2.52
CA THR A 348 -0.31 -16.37 2.40
C THR A 348 -0.58 -15.70 3.76
N CYS A 349 -0.59 -16.44 4.87
CA CYS A 349 -0.73 -15.84 6.20
C CYS A 349 0.44 -14.89 6.55
N ILE A 350 1.68 -15.29 6.26
CA ILE A 350 2.87 -14.47 6.54
C ILE A 350 2.85 -13.17 5.71
N GLU A 351 2.60 -13.24 4.41
CA GLU A 351 2.61 -12.05 3.53
C GLU A 351 1.43 -11.11 3.85
N LEU A 352 0.22 -11.64 4.07
CA LEU A 352 -0.93 -10.81 4.47
C LEU A 352 -0.76 -10.21 5.87
N ARG A 353 -0.01 -10.87 6.77
CA ARG A 353 0.30 -10.32 8.12
C ARG A 353 1.24 -9.13 8.01
N LEU A 354 2.26 -9.22 7.17
CA LEU A 354 3.17 -8.11 6.89
C LEU A 354 2.43 -6.94 6.23
N LEU A 355 1.55 -7.21 5.26
CA LEU A 355 0.70 -6.18 4.65
C LEU A 355 -0.23 -5.51 5.69
N ALA A 356 -0.86 -6.28 6.57
CA ALA A 356 -1.70 -5.75 7.65
C ALA A 356 -0.90 -4.89 8.63
N MET A 357 0.30 -5.32 9.02
CA MET A 357 1.21 -4.55 9.89
C MET A 357 1.67 -3.25 9.22
N GLN A 358 1.99 -3.27 7.92
CA GLN A 358 2.35 -2.07 7.16
C GLN A 358 1.19 -1.08 7.10
N LEU A 359 -0.01 -1.53 6.70
CA LEU A 359 -1.21 -0.69 6.63
C LEU A 359 -1.55 -0.09 8.00
N ALA A 360 -1.47 -0.87 9.08
CA ALA A 360 -1.74 -0.42 10.43
C ALA A 360 -0.71 0.62 10.92
N SER A 361 0.58 0.37 10.68
CA SER A 361 1.68 1.25 11.10
C SER A 361 1.66 2.59 10.35
N GLU A 362 1.56 2.56 9.02
CA GLU A 362 1.50 3.79 8.20
C GLU A 362 0.26 4.62 8.53
N ALA A 363 -0.87 3.97 8.83
CA ALA A 363 -2.11 4.63 9.20
C ALA A 363 -2.25 4.93 10.70
N GLN A 364 -1.26 4.59 11.53
CA GLN A 364 -1.29 4.78 13.00
C GLN A 364 -2.61 4.29 13.63
N THR A 365 -3.08 3.12 13.20
CA THR A 365 -4.32 2.47 13.66
C THR A 365 -4.00 1.12 14.28
N ASP A 366 -4.89 0.61 15.11
CA ASP A 366 -4.79 -0.78 15.56
C ASP A 366 -5.06 -1.75 14.39
N GLY A 367 -4.22 -2.78 14.31
CA GLY A 367 -4.35 -3.91 13.39
C GLY A 367 -4.25 -5.26 14.10
N ALA A 368 -4.16 -5.30 15.44
CA ALA A 368 -3.92 -6.50 16.23
C ALA A 368 -4.96 -7.59 15.98
N ALA A 369 -6.24 -7.25 15.82
CA ALA A 369 -7.28 -8.22 15.53
C ALA A 369 -7.10 -8.90 14.15
N THR A 370 -6.65 -8.15 13.14
CA THR A 370 -6.36 -8.66 11.78
C THR A 370 -5.11 -9.54 11.79
N VAL A 371 -4.06 -9.11 12.49
CA VAL A 371 -2.83 -9.88 12.69
C VAL A 371 -3.11 -11.18 13.44
N GLY A 372 -3.89 -11.13 14.52
CA GLY A 372 -4.24 -12.30 15.33
C GLY A 372 -4.98 -13.39 14.56
N LEU A 373 -5.91 -13.05 13.67
CA LEU A 373 -6.59 -14.02 12.79
C LEU A 373 -5.59 -14.75 11.87
N LEU A 374 -4.56 -14.05 11.39
CA LEU A 374 -3.52 -14.61 10.53
C LEU A 374 -2.55 -15.50 11.32
N GLU A 375 -2.14 -15.08 12.51
CA GLU A 375 -1.27 -15.86 13.40
C GLU A 375 -1.95 -17.14 13.90
N GLU A 376 -3.26 -17.08 14.20
CA GLU A 376 -4.07 -18.24 14.57
C GLU A 376 -4.14 -19.26 13.42
N LEU A 377 -4.42 -18.79 12.20
CA LEU A 377 -4.50 -19.65 11.00
C LEU A 377 -3.13 -20.21 10.59
N GLU A 378 -2.06 -19.38 10.63
CA GLU A 378 -0.68 -19.82 10.39
C GLU A 378 -0.29 -20.95 11.36
N THR A 379 -0.63 -20.79 12.63
CA THR A 379 -0.34 -21.78 13.68
C THR A 379 -1.10 -23.08 13.46
N GLN A 380 -2.38 -23.02 13.07
CA GLN A 380 -3.18 -24.22 12.76
C GLN A 380 -2.70 -24.92 11.49
N ALA A 381 -2.40 -24.17 10.42
CA ALA A 381 -1.86 -24.71 9.18
C ALA A 381 -0.51 -25.39 9.41
N ARG A 382 0.40 -24.75 10.16
CA ARG A 382 1.70 -25.30 10.54
C ARG A 382 1.56 -26.55 11.40
N HIS A 383 0.72 -26.55 12.43
CA HIS A 383 0.50 -27.73 13.26
C HIS A 383 -0.01 -28.91 12.43
N LYS A 384 -1.02 -28.68 11.56
CA LYS A 384 -1.57 -29.71 10.68
C LYS A 384 -0.52 -30.25 9.71
N LEU A 385 0.33 -29.39 9.14
CA LEU A 385 1.41 -29.78 8.23
C LEU A 385 2.43 -30.68 8.95
N LEU A 386 2.85 -30.28 10.15
CA LEU A 386 3.79 -31.05 10.97
C LEU A 386 3.20 -32.41 11.38
N ASP A 387 1.92 -32.48 11.73
CA ASP A 387 1.24 -33.73 12.08
C ASP A 387 1.14 -34.68 10.88
N THR A 388 0.77 -34.16 9.70
CA THR A 388 0.71 -34.96 8.47
C THR A 388 2.07 -35.51 8.07
N ALA A 389 3.14 -34.70 8.15
CA ALA A 389 4.50 -35.18 7.92
C ALA A 389 4.96 -36.17 9.01
N ALA A 390 4.62 -35.90 10.28
CA ALA A 390 4.99 -36.72 11.42
C ALA A 390 4.44 -38.14 11.35
N HIS A 391 3.20 -38.32 10.87
CA HIS A 391 2.56 -39.63 10.77
C HIS A 391 3.39 -40.61 9.93
N ASN A 392 3.83 -40.18 8.74
CA ASN A 392 4.59 -41.01 7.80
C ASN A 392 6.03 -41.26 8.27
N LEU A 393 6.65 -40.23 8.85
CA LEU A 393 7.98 -40.33 9.44
C LEU A 393 7.99 -41.25 10.67
N GLU A 394 6.98 -41.19 11.53
CA GLU A 394 6.88 -42.00 12.74
C GLU A 394 6.71 -43.50 12.41
N VAL A 395 5.93 -43.86 11.39
CA VAL A 395 5.84 -45.25 10.90
C VAL A 395 7.20 -45.76 10.41
N SER A 396 7.92 -44.93 9.65
CA SER A 396 9.23 -45.30 9.09
C SER A 396 10.32 -45.42 10.17
N LEU A 397 10.37 -44.47 11.12
CA LEU A 397 11.25 -44.51 12.28
C LEU A 397 10.93 -45.73 13.17
N GLN A 398 9.66 -46.02 13.46
CA GLN A 398 9.29 -47.22 14.22
C GLN A 398 9.81 -48.51 13.58
N MET A 399 9.77 -48.63 12.25
CA MET A 399 10.34 -49.79 11.57
C MET A 399 11.87 -49.82 11.67
N TYR A 400 12.54 -48.67 11.56
CA TYR A 400 13.99 -48.53 11.72
C TYR A 400 14.50 -48.98 13.10
N PHE A 401 13.84 -48.56 14.18
CA PHE A 401 14.20 -48.93 15.54
C PHE A 401 13.84 -50.38 15.91
N LYS A 402 12.78 -50.95 15.29
CA LYS A 402 12.27 -52.32 15.60
C LYS A 402 12.84 -53.43 14.71
N ARG A 403 13.24 -53.14 13.47
CA ARG A 403 13.75 -54.13 12.49
C ARG A 403 15.18 -53.76 12.09
N LYS A 404 16.02 -54.77 11.82
CA LYS A 404 17.46 -54.65 11.52
C LYS A 404 17.81 -53.54 10.50
N ASN A 405 18.07 -52.31 10.95
CA ASN A 405 18.81 -51.22 10.28
C ASN A 405 18.61 -51.09 8.74
N THR A 406 17.39 -51.27 8.22
CA THR A 406 17.12 -51.25 6.75
C THR A 406 16.22 -50.10 6.29
N HIS A 407 15.57 -49.38 7.22
CA HIS A 407 14.51 -48.43 6.88
C HIS A 407 14.94 -46.94 6.90
N MET A 408 16.13 -46.61 7.42
CA MET A 408 16.63 -45.22 7.49
C MET A 408 16.80 -44.60 6.10
N GLY A 409 17.51 -45.28 5.19
CA GLY A 409 17.74 -44.79 3.82
C GLY A 409 16.45 -44.55 3.03
N LYS A 410 15.40 -45.36 3.26
CA LYS A 410 14.07 -45.10 2.71
C LYS A 410 13.45 -43.85 3.32
N MET A 411 13.39 -43.75 4.66
CA MET A 411 12.84 -42.59 5.38
C MET A 411 13.50 -41.27 4.93
N LEU A 412 14.83 -41.25 4.81
CA LEU A 412 15.58 -40.09 4.33
C LEU A 412 15.29 -39.77 2.85
N SER A 413 15.02 -40.78 2.02
CA SER A 413 14.64 -40.59 0.62
C SER A 413 13.22 -40.02 0.48
N ASP A 414 12.27 -40.56 1.24
CA ASP A 414 10.88 -40.10 1.29
C ASP A 414 10.82 -38.65 1.83
N LEU A 415 11.55 -38.37 2.93
CA LEU A 415 11.73 -37.01 3.46
C LEU A 415 12.35 -36.07 2.43
N LYS A 416 13.41 -36.49 1.73
CA LYS A 416 14.05 -35.67 0.70
C LYS A 416 13.14 -35.39 -0.49
N LEU A 417 12.23 -36.30 -0.83
CA LEU A 417 11.19 -36.08 -1.84
C LEU A 417 10.14 -35.07 -1.33
N LEU A 418 9.70 -35.18 -0.08
CA LEU A 418 8.77 -34.22 0.53
C LEU A 418 9.34 -32.81 0.56
N LEU A 419 10.56 -32.62 1.07
CA LEU A 419 11.19 -31.29 1.17
C LEU A 419 11.47 -30.66 -0.20
N LYS A 420 11.64 -31.47 -1.27
CA LYS A 420 11.79 -30.99 -2.65
C LYS A 420 10.50 -30.42 -3.25
N LYS A 421 9.33 -30.84 -2.77
CA LYS A 421 8.02 -30.32 -3.24
C LYS A 421 7.71 -28.94 -2.66
N LEU A 422 8.38 -28.52 -1.59
CA LEU A 422 8.13 -27.24 -0.94
C LEU A 422 8.82 -26.11 -1.72
N PRO A 423 8.08 -25.09 -2.22
CA PRO A 423 8.66 -23.92 -2.87
C PRO A 423 9.73 -23.26 -2.02
N LYS A 424 10.80 -22.80 -2.67
CA LYS A 424 11.99 -22.23 -2.02
C LYS A 424 11.98 -20.70 -1.96
N GLU A 425 11.42 -20.07 -2.99
CA GLU A 425 11.45 -18.62 -3.19
C GLU A 425 10.28 -17.93 -2.47
N CYS A 426 10.07 -18.26 -1.19
CA CYS A 426 8.99 -17.70 -0.38
C CYS A 426 9.35 -17.61 1.11
N ARG A 427 8.74 -16.67 1.86
CA ARG A 427 9.06 -16.44 3.28
C ARG A 427 8.69 -17.62 4.18
N ALA A 428 7.68 -18.41 3.81
CA ALA A 428 7.33 -19.61 4.57
C ALA A 428 8.43 -20.69 4.56
N HIS A 429 9.30 -20.71 3.54
CA HIS A 429 10.25 -21.80 3.34
C HIS A 429 11.12 -22.06 4.58
N THR A 430 11.90 -21.08 5.04
CA THR A 430 12.77 -21.24 6.21
C THR A 430 12.01 -21.58 7.48
N VAL A 431 10.83 -20.96 7.70
CA VAL A 431 10.00 -21.18 8.90
C VAL A 431 9.48 -22.61 8.97
N VAL A 432 8.94 -23.15 7.86
CA VAL A 432 8.39 -24.51 7.83
C VAL A 432 9.51 -25.55 7.81
N MET A 433 10.61 -25.29 7.10
CA MET A 433 11.76 -26.20 7.04
C MET A 433 12.43 -26.40 8.40
N ASP A 434 12.61 -25.32 9.17
CA ASP A 434 13.14 -25.38 10.54
C ASP A 434 12.19 -26.13 11.50
N ALA A 435 10.89 -25.87 11.40
CA ALA A 435 9.87 -26.55 12.19
C ALA A 435 9.79 -28.06 11.87
N LEU A 436 9.83 -28.43 10.57
CA LEU A 436 9.91 -29.83 10.13
C LEU A 436 11.17 -30.52 10.67
N TYR A 437 12.33 -29.86 10.58
CA TYR A 437 13.59 -30.43 11.07
C TYR A 437 13.55 -30.67 12.59
N GLY A 438 13.02 -29.72 13.35
CA GLY A 438 12.75 -29.89 14.79
C GLY A 438 11.81 -31.07 15.08
N GLN A 439 10.75 -31.23 14.30
CA GLN A 439 9.79 -32.33 14.45
C GLN A 439 10.43 -33.69 14.13
N VAL A 440 11.22 -33.82 13.06
CA VAL A 440 11.91 -35.08 12.72
C VAL A 440 12.89 -35.49 13.83
N VAL A 441 13.66 -34.53 14.35
CA VAL A 441 14.60 -34.74 15.45
C VAL A 441 13.87 -35.15 16.74
N SER A 442 12.73 -34.53 17.04
CA SER A 442 11.88 -34.88 18.19
C SER A 442 11.29 -36.31 18.06
N LEU A 443 10.79 -36.67 16.88
CA LEU A 443 10.27 -38.02 16.61
C LEU A 443 11.37 -39.09 16.69
N TYR A 444 12.57 -38.80 16.17
CA TYR A 444 13.72 -39.69 16.31
C TYR A 444 14.03 -39.93 17.79
N LEU A 445 14.14 -38.87 18.60
CA LEU A 445 14.41 -38.99 20.03
C LEU A 445 13.29 -39.75 20.78
N LYS A 446 12.02 -39.49 20.45
CA LYS A 446 10.86 -40.22 20.99
C LYS A 446 10.99 -41.72 20.70
N GLN A 447 11.29 -42.10 19.45
CA GLN A 447 11.37 -43.50 19.05
C GLN A 447 12.64 -44.20 19.59
N LEU A 448 13.77 -43.50 19.67
CA LEU A 448 14.95 -43.94 20.40
C LEU A 448 14.57 -44.25 21.85
N LEU A 449 13.99 -43.29 22.58
CA LEU A 449 13.64 -43.47 23.99
C LEU A 449 12.55 -44.52 24.24
N LEU A 450 11.70 -44.85 23.27
CA LEU A 450 10.73 -45.96 23.37
C LEU A 450 11.36 -47.34 23.11
N SER A 451 12.55 -47.39 22.52
CA SER A 451 13.20 -48.63 22.10
C SER A 451 13.85 -49.41 23.24
N ASN A 452 14.09 -50.71 22.99
CA ASN A 452 14.80 -51.57 23.93
C ASN A 452 16.32 -51.47 23.70
N HIS A 453 17.03 -50.92 24.68
CA HIS A 453 18.49 -50.79 24.64
C HIS A 453 19.23 -52.10 24.28
N ARG A 454 18.84 -53.26 24.85
CA ARG A 454 19.47 -54.55 24.55
C ARG A 454 19.22 -55.03 23.12
N HIS A 455 18.17 -54.55 22.47
CA HIS A 455 17.93 -54.78 21.06
C HIS A 455 18.85 -53.88 20.22
N LEU A 456 18.85 -52.57 20.49
CA LEU A 456 19.66 -51.59 19.77
C LEU A 456 21.17 -51.91 19.85
N GLN A 457 21.67 -52.28 21.03
CA GLN A 457 23.08 -52.67 21.22
C GLN A 457 23.46 -53.88 20.35
N ARG A 458 22.52 -54.81 20.09
CA ARG A 458 22.74 -55.97 19.22
C ARG A 458 22.58 -55.66 17.73
N SER A 459 21.72 -54.71 17.36
CA SER A 459 21.44 -54.36 15.96
C SER A 459 22.39 -53.31 15.39
N TRP A 460 22.89 -52.41 16.25
CA TRP A 460 23.72 -51.26 15.86
C TRP A 460 25.15 -51.34 16.41
N GLY A 461 25.42 -52.22 17.39
CA GLY A 461 26.69 -52.26 18.09
C GLY A 461 26.85 -51.04 19.00
N HIS A 462 27.47 -49.98 18.48
CA HIS A 462 27.75 -48.75 19.23
C HIS A 462 26.63 -47.71 19.01
N ILE A 463 25.65 -47.69 19.91
CA ILE A 463 24.44 -46.84 19.79
C ILE A 463 24.80 -45.34 19.63
N GLY A 464 25.81 -44.82 20.35
CA GLY A 464 26.25 -43.42 20.23
C GLY A 464 26.65 -43.02 18.81
N GLN A 465 27.66 -43.70 18.23
CA GLN A 465 28.10 -43.55 16.84
C GLN A 465 26.97 -43.68 15.80
N GLN A 466 26.00 -44.59 16.00
CA GLN A 466 24.85 -44.68 15.07
C GLN A 466 23.97 -43.43 15.15
N ILE A 467 23.68 -42.91 16.36
CA ILE A 467 22.90 -41.67 16.53
C ILE A 467 23.67 -40.48 15.94
N GLU A 468 24.99 -40.44 16.09
CA GLU A 468 25.85 -39.42 15.49
C GLU A 468 25.78 -39.43 13.96
N GLY A 469 25.95 -40.59 13.32
CA GLY A 469 25.78 -40.74 11.87
C GLY A 469 24.38 -40.36 11.38
N ASP A 470 23.33 -40.86 12.04
CA ASP A 470 21.93 -40.51 11.75
C ASP A 470 21.68 -38.99 11.86
N ALA A 471 22.29 -38.35 12.86
CA ALA A 471 22.19 -36.91 13.11
C ALA A 471 22.90 -36.06 12.02
N GLU A 472 23.98 -36.57 11.45
CA GLU A 472 24.67 -35.96 10.30
C GLU A 472 23.88 -36.15 9.00
N GLU A 473 23.36 -37.34 8.73
CA GLU A 473 22.55 -37.61 7.54
C GLU A 473 21.27 -36.77 7.52
N LEU A 474 20.57 -36.66 8.65
CA LEU A 474 19.42 -35.77 8.81
C LEU A 474 19.81 -34.31 8.53
N HIS A 475 20.93 -33.84 9.10
CA HIS A 475 21.40 -32.48 8.84
C HIS A 475 21.73 -32.23 7.37
N LYS A 476 22.35 -33.21 6.69
CA LYS A 476 22.69 -33.18 5.27
C LYS A 476 21.44 -33.11 4.38
N VAL A 477 20.35 -33.79 4.74
CA VAL A 477 19.08 -33.72 3.99
C VAL A 477 18.44 -32.32 4.08
N PHE A 478 18.39 -31.72 5.27
CA PHE A 478 17.81 -30.38 5.45
C PHE A 478 18.69 -29.27 4.88
N SER A 479 20.00 -29.28 5.15
CA SER A 479 20.96 -28.28 4.65
C SER A 479 21.11 -28.27 3.12
N GLN A 480 20.83 -29.40 2.45
CA GLN A 480 20.75 -29.47 0.98
C GLN A 480 19.56 -28.69 0.41
N GLN A 481 18.51 -28.44 1.19
CA GLN A 481 17.35 -27.68 0.74
C GLN A 481 17.42 -26.22 1.17
N ASN A 482 17.89 -25.95 2.39
CA ASN A 482 18.04 -24.60 2.93
C ASN A 482 19.32 -24.53 3.80
N LYS A 483 20.28 -23.70 3.38
CA LYS A 483 21.62 -23.59 3.99
C LYS A 483 21.62 -22.80 5.31
N ASP A 484 20.63 -21.94 5.52
CA ASP A 484 20.57 -21.02 6.66
C ASP A 484 19.89 -21.67 7.89
N LEU A 485 19.50 -22.94 7.77
CA LEU A 485 18.93 -23.72 8.86
C LEU A 485 19.95 -23.97 9.98
N GLN A 486 19.54 -23.66 11.21
CA GLN A 486 20.27 -24.03 12.41
C GLN A 486 20.45 -25.56 12.48
N LYS A 487 21.58 -26.03 13.02
CA LYS A 487 21.88 -27.46 13.17
C LYS A 487 21.00 -28.11 14.27
N ARG A 488 19.71 -28.34 13.98
CA ARG A 488 18.74 -28.96 14.91
C ARG A 488 19.17 -30.34 15.38
N SER A 489 19.99 -31.07 14.61
CA SER A 489 20.56 -32.34 15.05
C SER A 489 21.57 -32.23 16.19
N MET A 490 21.94 -31.03 16.65
CA MET A 490 22.71 -30.82 17.88
C MET A 490 22.09 -31.54 19.09
N LEU A 491 20.76 -31.65 19.17
CA LEU A 491 20.09 -32.45 20.19
C LEU A 491 20.53 -33.92 20.14
N LEU A 492 20.53 -34.52 18.95
CA LEU A 492 20.91 -35.93 18.75
C LEU A 492 22.41 -36.14 18.99
N LEU A 493 23.25 -35.19 18.58
CA LEU A 493 24.69 -35.21 18.89
C LEU A 493 24.93 -35.16 20.41
N LYS A 494 24.21 -34.31 21.15
CA LYS A 494 24.30 -34.28 22.62
C LYS A 494 23.78 -35.56 23.28
N VAL A 495 22.81 -36.25 22.67
CA VAL A 495 22.39 -37.58 23.12
C VAL A 495 23.44 -38.66 22.81
N ALA A 496 24.14 -38.58 21.67
CA ALA A 496 25.27 -39.45 21.35
C ALA A 496 26.46 -39.23 22.30
N ASP A 497 26.78 -37.96 22.64
CA ASP A 497 27.78 -37.59 23.66
C ASP A 497 27.45 -38.24 25.02
N VAL A 498 26.20 -38.13 25.50
CA VAL A 498 25.77 -38.74 26.78
C VAL A 498 25.98 -40.26 26.79
N LEU A 499 25.89 -40.93 25.63
CA LEU A 499 26.12 -42.38 25.51
C LEU A 499 27.59 -42.77 25.32
N SER A 500 28.49 -41.83 24.99
CA SER A 500 29.85 -42.13 24.53
C SER A 500 30.97 -41.47 25.34
N LEU A 501 30.72 -40.36 26.04
CA LEU A 501 31.72 -39.60 26.80
C LEU A 501 32.26 -40.38 28.01
N THR A 502 33.54 -40.72 28.04
CA THR A 502 34.16 -41.41 29.19
C THR A 502 34.43 -40.51 30.40
N ASP A 503 34.55 -39.19 30.20
CA ASP A 503 34.85 -38.23 31.26
C ASP A 503 33.60 -37.81 32.06
N GLU A 504 33.71 -37.77 33.40
CA GLU A 504 32.58 -37.53 34.29
C GLU A 504 32.13 -36.06 34.30
N ASP A 505 33.06 -35.11 34.17
CA ASP A 505 32.74 -33.68 34.25
C ASP A 505 32.22 -33.14 32.91
N ALA A 506 32.77 -33.62 31.79
CA ALA A 506 32.20 -33.43 30.46
C ALA A 506 30.79 -34.04 30.35
N LEU A 507 30.52 -35.16 31.02
CA LEU A 507 29.18 -35.75 31.09
C LEU A 507 28.21 -34.87 31.87
N LYS A 508 28.58 -34.40 33.07
CA LYS A 508 27.76 -33.45 33.86
C LYS A 508 27.40 -32.21 33.04
N LEU A 509 28.41 -31.57 32.43
CA LEU A 509 28.24 -30.39 31.58
C LEU A 509 27.31 -30.68 30.39
N THR A 510 27.48 -31.82 29.72
CA THR A 510 26.66 -32.23 28.57
C THR A 510 25.22 -32.49 28.99
N CYS A 511 24.98 -33.14 30.13
CA CYS A 511 23.64 -33.30 30.69
C CYS A 511 23.00 -31.96 31.05
N SER A 512 23.76 -30.99 31.56
CA SER A 512 23.23 -29.65 31.88
C SER A 512 22.84 -28.88 30.63
N VAL A 513 23.69 -28.89 29.59
CA VAL A 513 23.38 -28.32 28.27
C VAL A 513 22.15 -29.00 27.65
N LEU A 514 22.04 -30.32 27.78
CA LEU A 514 20.90 -31.08 27.24
C LEU A 514 19.57 -30.67 27.89
N LEU A 515 19.56 -30.30 29.18
CA LEU A 515 18.37 -29.79 29.86
C LEU A 515 18.15 -28.28 29.65
N SER A 516 19.19 -27.44 29.56
CA SER A 516 19.07 -25.99 29.37
C SER A 516 18.66 -25.58 27.97
N ASP A 517 19.25 -26.23 26.95
CA ASP A 517 19.15 -25.78 25.57
C ASP A 517 18.02 -26.51 24.81
N PHE A 518 17.50 -27.62 25.37
CA PHE A 518 16.45 -28.45 24.77
C PHE A 518 15.37 -28.82 25.81
N PRO A 519 14.48 -27.89 26.20
CA PRO A 519 13.47 -28.11 27.26
C PRO A 519 12.44 -29.21 26.95
N GLN A 520 12.40 -29.74 25.72
CA GLN A 520 11.66 -30.95 25.38
C GLN A 520 12.27 -32.24 25.98
N VAL A 521 13.49 -32.19 26.50
CA VAL A 521 14.16 -33.32 27.16
C VAL A 521 13.95 -33.25 28.67
N SER A 522 13.38 -34.30 29.27
CA SER A 522 13.15 -34.35 30.73
C SER A 522 14.30 -35.01 31.48
N ARG A 523 14.46 -34.65 32.77
CA ARG A 523 15.46 -35.27 33.68
C ARG A 523 15.34 -36.80 33.75
N GLU A 524 14.13 -37.35 33.63
CA GLU A 524 13.91 -38.81 33.57
C GLU A 524 14.35 -39.43 32.24
N GLN A 525 14.29 -38.70 31.12
CA GLN A 525 14.86 -39.15 29.84
C GLN A 525 16.40 -39.14 29.88
N VAL A 526 17.02 -38.10 30.45
CA VAL A 526 18.48 -38.06 30.68
C VAL A 526 18.93 -39.23 31.56
N LYS A 527 18.23 -39.47 32.67
CA LYS A 527 18.45 -40.63 33.55
C LYS A 527 18.29 -41.97 32.85
N LYS A 528 17.37 -42.07 31.87
CA LYS A 528 17.22 -43.27 31.04
C LYS A 528 18.43 -43.49 30.14
N LEU A 529 18.94 -42.44 29.48
CA LEU A 529 20.15 -42.48 28.66
C LEU A 529 21.40 -42.84 29.48
N LEU A 530 21.58 -42.23 30.65
CA LEU A 530 22.68 -42.58 31.57
C LEU A 530 22.64 -44.06 32.00
N ARG A 531 21.45 -44.63 32.20
CA ARG A 531 21.27 -46.07 32.51
C ARG A 531 21.53 -46.99 31.30
N TRP A 532 21.47 -46.48 30.08
CA TRP A 532 21.79 -47.25 28.87
C TRP A 532 23.29 -47.40 28.66
N ARG A 533 24.10 -46.53 29.26
CA ARG A 533 25.56 -46.59 29.16
C ARG A 533 26.15 -47.82 29.87
N GLY A 534 25.56 -48.21 31.01
CA GLY A 534 25.78 -49.51 31.67
C GLY A 534 27.07 -49.65 32.51
N ASP A 535 28.00 -48.71 32.38
CA ASP A 535 29.24 -48.52 33.14
C ASP A 535 29.03 -47.77 34.48
N LEU A 536 28.03 -46.88 34.56
CA LEU A 536 27.73 -46.08 35.75
C LEU A 536 26.91 -46.83 36.80
N SER A 537 27.34 -46.80 38.06
CA SER A 537 26.54 -47.25 39.20
C SER A 537 25.33 -46.33 39.44
N GLN A 538 24.29 -46.81 40.13
CA GLN A 538 23.12 -45.98 40.50
C GLN A 538 23.51 -44.75 41.33
N ARG A 539 24.61 -44.81 42.10
CA ARG A 539 25.14 -43.66 42.85
C ARG A 539 25.75 -42.61 41.92
N GLN A 540 26.54 -43.03 40.93
CA GLN A 540 27.11 -42.12 39.92
C GLN A 540 26.01 -41.51 39.03
N VAL A 541 25.03 -42.30 38.57
CA VAL A 541 23.87 -41.77 37.82
C VAL A 541 23.12 -40.72 38.64
N LYS A 542 22.93 -40.94 39.95
CA LYS A 542 22.33 -39.94 40.84
C LYS A 542 23.22 -38.68 40.98
N ALA A 543 24.51 -38.85 41.27
CA ALA A 543 25.45 -37.74 41.44
C ALA A 543 25.56 -36.84 40.20
N VAL A 544 25.63 -37.44 39.00
CA VAL A 544 25.58 -36.72 37.73
C VAL A 544 24.29 -35.91 37.64
N LEU A 545 23.12 -36.53 37.85
CA LEU A 545 21.81 -35.86 37.73
C LEU A 545 21.59 -34.76 38.79
N ASP A 546 22.09 -34.93 40.01
CA ASP A 546 21.98 -33.93 41.07
C ASP A 546 22.86 -32.71 40.71
N THR A 547 24.14 -32.93 40.38
CA THR A 547 25.04 -31.87 39.91
C THR A 547 24.51 -31.18 38.63
N THR A 548 23.87 -31.95 37.75
CA THR A 548 23.22 -31.42 36.54
C THR A 548 22.13 -30.40 36.89
N SER A 549 21.36 -30.68 37.94
CA SER A 549 20.29 -29.82 38.45
C SER A 549 20.85 -28.56 39.09
N ASP A 550 21.86 -28.70 39.95
CA ASP A 550 22.51 -27.56 40.62
C ASP A 550 23.08 -26.58 39.59
N MET A 551 23.73 -27.10 38.53
CA MET A 551 24.20 -26.29 37.40
C MET A 551 23.05 -25.67 36.59
N TYR A 552 21.96 -26.41 36.35
CA TYR A 552 20.79 -25.92 35.62
C TYR A 552 20.09 -24.76 36.34
N ASP A 553 19.93 -24.84 37.66
CA ASP A 553 19.34 -23.78 38.48
C ASP A 553 20.22 -22.51 38.47
N VAL A 554 21.55 -22.68 38.49
CA VAL A 554 22.51 -21.58 38.29
C VAL A 554 22.43 -20.98 36.87
N PHE A 555 22.21 -21.80 35.83
CA PHE A 555 22.02 -21.32 34.46
C PHE A 555 20.71 -20.53 34.30
N GLN A 556 19.60 -20.94 34.92
CA GLN A 556 18.34 -20.18 34.91
C GLN A 556 18.45 -18.82 35.61
N GLN A 557 19.25 -18.72 36.68
CA GLN A 557 19.50 -17.46 37.40
C GLN A 557 20.45 -16.50 36.66
N SER A 558 21.07 -16.94 35.56
CA SER A 558 22.07 -16.15 34.84
C SER A 558 21.44 -15.36 33.67
N PRO A 559 21.43 -14.01 33.68
CA PRO A 559 20.70 -13.18 32.71
C PRO A 559 21.28 -13.18 31.27
N ARG A 560 22.19 -14.11 30.95
CA ARG A 560 22.98 -14.13 29.70
C ARG A 560 22.73 -15.32 28.77
N ARG A 561 21.87 -16.29 29.12
CA ARG A 561 21.44 -17.35 28.19
C ARG A 561 19.92 -17.44 28.16
N ARG A 562 19.31 -16.96 27.09
CA ARG A 562 17.93 -17.31 26.72
C ARG A 562 17.95 -18.72 26.11
N PRO A 563 16.95 -19.58 26.36
CA PRO A 563 16.90 -20.90 25.74
C PRO A 563 16.88 -20.81 24.21
N LEU A 564 17.40 -21.82 23.51
CA LEU A 564 17.34 -21.94 22.04
C LEU A 564 15.92 -22.19 21.50
N THR A 565 14.92 -22.18 22.38
CA THR A 565 13.49 -22.26 22.09
C THR A 565 12.81 -21.02 22.65
N LEU A 566 11.97 -20.37 21.83
CA LEU A 566 11.16 -19.18 22.17
C LEU A 566 11.99 -17.89 22.34
N TRP A 567 12.35 -17.26 21.22
CA TRP A 567 12.19 -15.80 21.01
C TRP A 567 12.44 -15.46 19.53
N TRP A 568 11.39 -15.57 18.71
CA TRP A 568 11.26 -14.80 17.46
C TRP A 568 9.98 -13.98 17.57
N CYS A 569 10.02 -12.99 18.46
CA CYS A 569 9.08 -11.88 18.40
C CYS A 569 9.47 -11.09 17.14
N TRP A 570 8.65 -11.18 16.08
CA TRP A 570 8.89 -10.48 14.82
C TRP A 570 8.65 -8.98 14.99
N ALA A 571 9.68 -8.30 15.50
CA ALA A 571 9.83 -6.85 15.40
C ALA A 571 11.05 -6.57 14.50
N CYS A 572 10.85 -5.73 13.48
CA CYS A 572 11.86 -5.30 12.50
C CYS A 572 12.29 -6.34 11.43
N ILE A 573 11.37 -6.67 10.51
CA ILE A 573 11.59 -6.56 9.06
C ILE A 573 10.39 -5.79 8.48
#